data_AF-A0A5E6NI09-F1
#
_entry.id   AF-A0A5E6NI09-F1
#
_cell.length_a   1.000
_cell.length_b   1.000
_cell.length_c   1.000
_cell.angle_alpha   90.00
_cell.angle_beta   90.00
_cell.angle_gamma   90.00
#
_symmetry.space_group_name_H-M   'P 1'
#
loop_
_entity.id
_entity.type
_entity.pdbx_description
1 polymer ?
#
loop_
_entity_poly.entity_id
_entity_poly.type
_entity_poly.pdbx_seq_one_letter_code
_entity_poly.pdbx_strand_id
1 'polypeptide(L)'
;MKFEGGREHESAFKILQDNHIPVCGHLGLQPQAVLEMGGYKVQGRSEDDAQRILENAKALEGWGVKTIVLECIPAKLGKKISQSLNIPTIGIGAGVDCDGQVLVSYDMLGITQNPPKFVKNFLTNGNIASATNDFIQAVKRQTFQQINTAIKSVSIKIKKADFSLIEMYNFYKLYKKLYNKCIIINKYTKNYTP
;
A
#
# COMPACT_ATOMS: atom_id res chain seq x y z
N MET A 1 6.39 -9.79 8.23
CA MET A 1 5.25 -10.52 7.60
C MET A 1 4.15 -9.54 7.21
N LYS A 2 3.20 -9.92 6.34
CA LYS A 2 1.94 -9.18 6.13
C LYS A 2 0.80 -9.92 6.80
N PHE A 3 -0.06 -9.21 7.52
CA PHE A 3 -1.24 -9.78 8.15
C PHE A 3 -2.47 -8.92 7.87
N GLU A 4 -3.56 -9.56 7.41
CA GLU A 4 -4.84 -8.92 7.16
C GLU A 4 -5.65 -8.85 8.45
N GLY A 5 -6.35 -7.75 8.65
CA GLY A 5 -7.21 -7.52 9.81
C GLY A 5 -6.84 -6.29 10.62
N GLY A 6 -7.77 -5.88 11.46
CA GLY A 6 -7.63 -4.83 12.47
C GLY A 6 -7.93 -5.33 13.88
N ARG A 7 -8.85 -4.65 14.58
CA ARG A 7 -9.23 -4.91 15.98
C ARG A 7 -9.78 -6.32 16.23
N GLU A 8 -10.39 -6.94 15.24
CA GLU A 8 -10.81 -8.33 15.29
C GLU A 8 -9.66 -9.34 15.52
N HIS A 9 -8.40 -8.93 15.29
CA HIS A 9 -7.21 -9.76 15.47
C HIS A 9 -6.20 -9.16 16.45
N GLU A 10 -6.65 -8.28 17.36
CA GLU A 10 -5.77 -7.62 18.33
C GLU A 10 -4.87 -8.60 19.10
N SER A 11 -5.41 -9.73 19.57
CA SER A 11 -4.63 -10.73 20.29
C SER A 11 -3.49 -11.31 19.46
N ALA A 12 -3.75 -11.59 18.18
CA ALA A 12 -2.73 -12.11 17.26
C ALA A 12 -1.66 -11.04 16.95
N PHE A 13 -2.05 -9.79 16.71
CA PHE A 13 -1.09 -8.70 16.53
C PHE A 13 -0.22 -8.53 17.77
N LYS A 14 -0.79 -8.53 18.98
CA LYS A 14 -0.02 -8.43 20.23
C LYS A 14 1.00 -9.56 20.37
N ILE A 15 0.59 -10.81 20.14
CA ILE A 15 1.51 -11.96 20.19
C ILE A 15 2.69 -11.78 19.23
N LEU A 16 2.44 -11.35 17.99
CA LEU A 16 3.51 -11.14 17.00
C LEU A 16 4.48 -10.04 17.48
N GLN A 17 3.95 -8.97 18.06
CA GLN A 17 4.72 -7.82 18.50
C GLN A 17 5.52 -8.10 19.77
N ASP A 18 4.95 -8.84 20.72
CA ASP A 18 5.61 -9.32 21.94
C ASP A 18 6.80 -10.24 21.62
N ASN A 19 6.74 -10.93 20.49
CA ASN A 19 7.83 -11.77 19.96
C ASN A 19 8.74 -11.01 18.97
N HIS A 20 8.63 -9.68 18.91
CA HIS A 20 9.44 -8.81 18.05
C HIS A 20 9.38 -9.15 16.55
N ILE A 21 8.26 -9.72 16.08
CA ILE A 21 8.05 -10.04 14.68
C ILE A 21 7.53 -8.79 13.95
N PRO A 22 8.27 -8.21 12.98
CA PRO A 22 7.79 -7.03 12.29
C PRO A 22 6.58 -7.33 11.41
N VAL A 23 5.48 -6.61 11.65
CA VAL A 23 4.23 -6.77 10.90
C VAL A 23 3.97 -5.57 9.99
N CYS A 24 3.56 -5.88 8.76
CA CYS A 24 2.83 -5.02 7.86
C CYS A 24 1.34 -5.35 7.99
N GLY A 25 0.55 -4.40 8.49
CA GLY A 25 -0.90 -4.55 8.52
C GLY A 25 -1.51 -4.42 7.13
N HIS A 26 -2.73 -4.92 6.95
CA HIS A 26 -3.47 -4.78 5.71
C HIS A 26 -4.95 -4.51 6.01
N LEU A 27 -5.43 -3.36 5.55
CA LEU A 27 -6.80 -2.87 5.74
C LEU A 27 -7.43 -2.48 4.40
N GLY A 28 -8.75 -2.31 4.41
CA GLY A 28 -9.53 -2.15 3.20
C GLY A 28 -10.06 -3.50 2.75
N LEU A 29 -10.00 -3.78 1.45
CA LEU A 29 -10.36 -5.09 0.91
C LEU A 29 -9.30 -6.13 1.33
N GLN A 30 -9.71 -7.17 2.04
CA GLN A 30 -8.83 -8.23 2.54
C GLN A 30 -9.11 -9.52 1.76
N PRO A 31 -8.25 -9.90 0.80
CA PRO A 31 -8.49 -11.07 -0.06
C PRO A 31 -8.70 -12.38 0.71
N GLN A 32 -8.13 -12.54 1.91
CA GLN A 32 -8.33 -13.73 2.75
C GLN A 32 -9.77 -13.83 3.28
N ALA A 33 -10.45 -12.70 3.45
CA ALA A 33 -11.83 -12.60 3.93
C ALA A 33 -12.85 -12.40 2.78
N VAL A 34 -12.46 -12.62 1.52
CA VAL A 34 -13.27 -12.23 0.35
C VAL A 34 -14.66 -12.87 0.32
N LEU A 35 -14.82 -14.07 0.88
CA LEU A 35 -16.12 -14.75 0.99
C LEU A 35 -17.03 -14.04 1.98
N GLU A 36 -16.53 -13.69 3.16
CA GLU A 36 -17.27 -12.94 4.18
C GLU A 36 -17.59 -11.52 3.71
N MET A 37 -16.69 -10.91 2.94
CA MET A 37 -16.89 -9.58 2.34
C MET A 37 -17.84 -9.59 1.13
N GLY A 38 -18.27 -10.77 0.66
CA GLY A 38 -19.16 -10.91 -0.48
C GLY A 38 -18.52 -10.47 -1.80
N GLY A 39 -17.22 -10.73 -1.97
CA GLY A 39 -16.46 -10.48 -3.20
C GLY A 39 -15.48 -9.31 -3.14
N TYR A 40 -14.77 -9.11 -4.25
CA TYR A 40 -13.79 -8.02 -4.43
C TYR A 40 -14.49 -6.68 -4.63
N LYS A 41 -14.85 -6.02 -3.53
CA LYS A 41 -15.59 -4.75 -3.51
C LYS A 41 -14.75 -3.63 -2.89
N VAL A 42 -15.02 -2.40 -3.31
CA VAL A 42 -14.44 -1.20 -2.68
C VAL A 42 -14.95 -1.08 -1.25
N GLN A 43 -14.04 -0.92 -0.29
CA GLN A 43 -14.34 -0.73 1.14
C GLN A 43 -14.29 0.75 1.53
N GLY A 44 -14.91 1.13 2.63
CA GLY A 44 -14.91 2.51 3.15
C GLY A 44 -15.76 3.48 2.33
N ARG A 45 -16.85 2.99 1.69
CA ARG A 45 -17.78 3.84 0.93
C ARG A 45 -18.73 4.64 1.83
N SER A 46 -19.24 4.01 2.90
CA SER A 46 -20.00 4.69 3.94
C SER A 46 -19.05 5.33 4.94
N GLU A 47 -19.51 6.39 5.61
CA GLU A 47 -18.72 7.06 6.63
C GLU A 47 -18.39 6.10 7.79
N ASP A 48 -19.34 5.26 8.21
CA ASP A 48 -19.12 4.28 9.29
C ASP A 48 -18.01 3.29 8.94
N ASP A 49 -18.00 2.76 7.71
CA ASP A 49 -16.98 1.82 7.28
C ASP A 49 -15.62 2.50 7.09
N ALA A 50 -15.61 3.73 6.56
CA ALA A 50 -14.41 4.56 6.45
C ALA A 50 -13.80 4.87 7.83
N GLN A 51 -14.65 5.18 8.81
CA GLN A 51 -14.26 5.45 10.18
C GLN A 51 -13.70 4.19 10.85
N ARG A 52 -14.35 3.03 10.67
CA ARG A 52 -13.85 1.74 11.16
C ARG A 52 -12.45 1.42 10.61
N ILE A 53 -12.22 1.62 9.31
CA ILE A 53 -10.90 1.41 8.70
C ILE A 53 -9.85 2.36 9.30
N LEU A 54 -10.19 3.63 9.51
CA LEU A 54 -9.29 4.60 10.14
C LEU A 54 -8.94 4.22 11.58
N GLU A 55 -9.92 3.78 12.37
CA GLU A 55 -9.72 3.31 13.75
C GLU A 55 -8.85 2.06 13.81
N ASN A 56 -9.11 1.10 12.92
CA ASN A 56 -8.25 -0.07 12.77
C ASN A 56 -6.82 0.34 12.41
N ALA A 57 -6.62 1.32 11.52
CA ALA A 57 -5.30 1.77 11.13
C ALA A 57 -4.52 2.39 12.30
N LYS A 58 -5.20 3.18 13.13
CA LYS A 58 -4.64 3.75 14.37
C LYS A 58 -4.35 2.67 15.42
N ALA A 59 -5.22 1.69 15.56
CA ALA A 59 -5.02 0.57 16.48
C ALA A 59 -3.77 -0.24 16.10
N LEU A 60 -3.62 -0.57 14.82
CA LEU A 60 -2.43 -1.26 14.31
C LEU A 60 -1.15 -0.47 14.61
N GLU A 61 -1.13 0.84 14.35
CA GLU A 61 0.01 1.69 14.73
C GLU A 61 0.27 1.65 16.23
N GLY A 62 -0.78 1.72 17.05
CA GLY A 62 -0.69 1.63 18.52
C GLY A 62 -0.12 0.30 19.04
N TRP A 63 -0.33 -0.81 18.31
CA TRP A 63 0.30 -2.10 18.63
C TRP A 63 1.72 -2.25 18.08
N GLY A 64 2.24 -1.22 17.40
CA GLY A 64 3.61 -1.18 16.89
C GLY A 64 3.79 -1.76 15.48
N VAL A 65 2.70 -1.94 14.72
CA VAL A 65 2.76 -2.26 13.29
C VAL A 65 3.59 -1.19 12.58
N LYS A 66 4.47 -1.60 11.67
CA LYS A 66 5.47 -0.69 11.09
C LYS A 66 5.07 -0.11 9.73
N THR A 67 4.09 -0.70 9.07
CA THR A 67 3.53 -0.20 7.80
C THR A 67 2.16 -0.82 7.56
N ILE A 68 1.30 -0.14 6.81
CA ILE A 68 -0.05 -0.62 6.50
C ILE A 68 -0.30 -0.58 5.00
N VAL A 69 -0.73 -1.71 4.43
CA VAL A 69 -1.32 -1.77 3.09
C VAL A 69 -2.77 -1.31 3.17
N LEU A 70 -3.16 -0.40 2.29
CA LEU A 70 -4.54 0.05 2.09
C LEU A 70 -5.00 -0.42 0.71
N GLU A 71 -5.95 -1.34 0.67
CA GLU A 71 -6.43 -1.97 -0.56
C GLU A 71 -7.87 -1.59 -0.89
N CYS A 72 -8.09 -1.15 -2.13
CA CYS A 72 -9.42 -0.90 -2.70
C CYS A 72 -10.32 -0.01 -1.83
N ILE A 73 -9.82 1.16 -1.43
CA ILE A 73 -10.55 2.17 -0.66
C ILE A 73 -10.63 3.51 -1.41
N PRO A 74 -11.60 4.40 -1.14
CA PRO A 74 -11.63 5.73 -1.72
C PRO A 74 -10.34 6.50 -1.48
N ALA A 75 -9.84 7.22 -2.50
CA ALA A 75 -8.60 7.98 -2.39
C ALA A 75 -8.63 9.03 -1.26
N LYS A 76 -9.79 9.65 -1.01
CA LYS A 76 -9.98 10.57 0.12
C LYS A 76 -9.72 9.88 1.47
N LEU A 77 -10.16 8.63 1.63
CA LEU A 77 -9.90 7.83 2.82
C LEU A 77 -8.42 7.43 2.91
N GLY A 78 -7.81 6.98 1.80
CA GLY A 78 -6.38 6.68 1.73
C GLY A 78 -5.52 7.87 2.15
N LYS A 79 -5.86 9.08 1.68
CA LYS A 79 -5.26 10.34 2.12
C LYS A 79 -5.46 10.60 3.62
N LYS A 80 -6.70 10.53 4.11
CA LYS A 80 -7.04 10.75 5.53
C LYS A 80 -6.22 9.84 6.45
N ILE A 81 -6.14 8.55 6.14
CA ILE A 81 -5.36 7.57 6.92
C ILE A 81 -3.87 7.90 6.85
N SER A 82 -3.32 8.12 5.66
CA SER A 82 -1.88 8.40 5.47
C SER A 82 -1.41 9.65 6.21
N GLN A 83 -2.28 10.66 6.34
CA GLN A 83 -2.03 11.88 7.09
C GLN A 83 -2.23 11.71 8.61
N SER A 84 -2.99 10.70 9.03
CA SER A 84 -3.30 10.44 10.45
C SER A 84 -2.26 9.55 11.15
N LEU A 85 -1.36 8.91 10.39
CA LEU A 85 -0.39 7.93 10.90
C LEU A 85 1.04 8.45 10.75
N ASN A 86 1.88 8.08 11.71
CA ASN A 86 3.32 8.29 11.68
C ASN A 86 4.04 7.20 10.87
N ILE A 87 3.46 6.01 10.77
CA ILE A 87 3.98 4.92 9.94
C ILE A 87 3.64 5.08 8.45
N PRO A 88 4.40 4.44 7.52
CA PRO A 88 4.12 4.48 6.10
C PRO A 88 2.88 3.68 5.70
N THR A 89 2.06 4.26 4.82
CA THR A 89 0.96 3.58 4.13
C THR A 89 1.34 3.17 2.70
N ILE A 90 0.95 1.97 2.27
CA ILE A 90 1.18 1.47 0.91
C ILE A 90 -0.17 1.25 0.23
N GLY A 91 -0.45 2.00 -0.82
CA GLY A 91 -1.72 1.92 -1.55
C GLY A 91 -1.74 0.86 -2.64
N ILE A 92 -2.88 0.21 -2.81
CA ILE A 92 -3.25 -0.54 -4.02
C ILE A 92 -4.73 -0.28 -4.31
N GLY A 93 -4.99 0.62 -5.25
CA GLY A 93 -6.34 1.17 -5.43
C GLY A 93 -6.80 2.00 -4.23
N ALA A 94 -5.89 2.76 -3.61
CA ALA A 94 -6.16 3.63 -2.46
C ALA A 94 -5.77 5.10 -2.72
N GLY A 95 -5.43 5.44 -3.96
CA GLY A 95 -5.10 6.79 -4.39
C GLY A 95 -3.62 7.14 -4.21
N VAL A 96 -3.24 8.24 -4.87
CA VAL A 96 -1.84 8.71 -4.95
C VAL A 96 -1.27 9.25 -3.63
N ASP A 97 -2.13 9.66 -2.69
CA ASP A 97 -1.71 10.29 -1.43
C ASP A 97 -1.07 9.30 -0.42
N CYS A 98 -1.11 7.98 -0.65
CA CYS A 98 -0.38 6.99 0.15
C CYS A 98 1.15 7.21 0.08
N ASP A 99 1.92 6.67 1.02
CA ASP A 99 3.37 6.82 1.07
C ASP A 99 4.14 5.95 0.06
N GLY A 100 3.55 4.83 -0.34
CA GLY A 100 4.02 4.02 -1.44
C GLY A 100 2.86 3.38 -2.19
N GLN A 101 3.19 2.63 -3.22
CA GLN A 101 2.23 1.89 -4.01
C GLN A 101 2.72 0.46 -4.21
N VAL A 102 1.78 -0.48 -4.30
CA VAL A 102 2.04 -1.88 -4.65
C VAL A 102 1.12 -2.32 -5.78
N LEU A 103 1.66 -3.15 -6.67
CA LEU A 103 0.89 -3.87 -7.68
C LEU A 103 1.30 -5.34 -7.73
N VAL A 104 0.35 -6.19 -8.13
CA VAL A 104 0.63 -7.55 -8.58
C VAL A 104 1.38 -7.46 -9.91
N SER A 105 2.48 -8.18 -10.04
CA SER A 105 3.38 -8.08 -11.19
C SER A 105 2.69 -8.52 -12.48
N TYR A 106 1.82 -9.54 -12.41
CA TYR A 106 1.10 -10.04 -13.59
C TYR A 106 0.11 -9.00 -14.13
N ASP A 107 -0.55 -8.28 -13.23
CA ASP A 107 -1.43 -7.18 -13.56
C ASP A 107 -0.64 -6.02 -14.18
N MET A 108 0.47 -5.63 -13.53
CA MET A 108 1.36 -4.56 -13.99
C MET A 108 1.99 -4.87 -15.36
N LEU A 109 2.22 -6.14 -15.69
CA LEU A 109 2.81 -6.59 -16.95
C LEU A 109 1.78 -6.96 -18.03
N GLY A 110 0.48 -6.77 -17.76
CA GLY A 110 -0.59 -7.05 -18.73
C GLY A 110 -0.83 -8.54 -19.02
N ILE A 111 -0.41 -9.44 -18.12
CA ILE A 111 -0.62 -10.89 -18.26
C ILE A 111 -2.05 -11.28 -17.85
N THR A 112 -2.62 -10.57 -16.87
CA THR A 112 -3.98 -10.81 -16.39
C THR A 112 -5.01 -10.32 -17.42
N GLN A 113 -5.93 -11.19 -17.84
CA GLN A 113 -6.94 -10.85 -18.85
C GLN A 113 -7.94 -9.78 -18.37
N ASN A 114 -8.35 -9.84 -17.09
CA ASN A 114 -9.31 -8.94 -16.49
C ASN A 114 -8.74 -8.31 -15.21
N PRO A 115 -7.77 -7.39 -15.33
CA PRO A 115 -7.13 -6.79 -14.17
C PRO A 115 -8.10 -5.82 -13.45
N PRO A 116 -7.92 -5.57 -12.14
CA PRO A 116 -8.67 -4.54 -11.43
C PRO A 116 -8.57 -3.17 -12.12
N LYS A 117 -9.63 -2.35 -12.04
CA LYS A 117 -9.72 -1.06 -12.73
C LYS A 117 -8.62 -0.05 -12.36
N PHE A 118 -7.98 -0.20 -11.20
CA PHE A 118 -6.89 0.67 -10.75
C PHE A 118 -5.50 0.27 -11.30
N VAL A 119 -5.41 -0.85 -12.00
CA VAL A 119 -4.16 -1.35 -12.60
C VAL A 119 -3.83 -0.57 -13.87
N LYS A 120 -2.53 -0.39 -14.12
CA LYS A 120 -1.98 0.06 -15.39
C LYS A 120 -1.00 -0.99 -15.91
N ASN A 121 -1.10 -1.34 -17.19
CA ASN A 121 -0.07 -2.13 -17.87
C ASN A 121 1.14 -1.23 -18.18
N PHE A 122 2.29 -1.57 -17.61
CA PHE A 122 3.56 -0.88 -17.82
C PHE A 122 4.47 -1.59 -18.84
N LEU A 123 4.13 -2.81 -19.28
CA LEU A 123 4.87 -3.52 -20.31
C LEU A 123 4.37 -3.10 -21.71
N THR A 124 4.76 -1.89 -22.13
CA THR A 124 4.38 -1.35 -23.45
C THR A 124 5.47 -1.55 -24.51
N ASN A 125 6.76 -1.41 -24.14
CA ASN A 125 7.87 -1.30 -25.10
C ASN A 125 9.01 -2.32 -24.89
N GLY A 126 8.75 -3.47 -24.25
CA GLY A 126 9.51 -4.68 -24.59
C GLY A 126 10.57 -5.23 -23.62
N ASN A 127 10.57 -4.86 -22.33
CA ASN A 127 11.11 -5.78 -21.30
C ASN A 127 10.60 -5.43 -19.89
N ILE A 128 10.70 -6.42 -18.99
CA ILE A 128 10.21 -6.34 -17.61
C ILE A 128 10.97 -5.27 -16.80
N ALA A 129 12.26 -5.05 -17.06
CA ALA A 129 13.05 -4.06 -16.34
C ALA A 129 12.58 -2.62 -16.63
N SER A 130 12.31 -2.31 -17.91
CA SER A 130 11.72 -1.02 -18.32
C SER A 130 10.34 -0.83 -17.70
N ALA A 131 9.46 -1.83 -17.78
CA ALA A 131 8.13 -1.76 -17.19
C ALA A 131 8.18 -1.49 -15.68
N THR A 132 9.11 -2.14 -14.98
CA THR A 132 9.35 -1.93 -13.54
C THR A 132 9.85 -0.50 -13.26
N ASN A 133 10.78 0.01 -14.07
CA ASN A 133 11.27 1.38 -13.93
C ASN A 133 10.18 2.42 -14.23
N ASP A 134 9.34 2.19 -15.23
CA ASP A 134 8.23 3.08 -15.56
C ASP A 134 7.19 3.12 -14.43
N PHE A 135 6.92 1.98 -13.77
CA PHE A 135 6.12 1.94 -12.55
C PHE A 135 6.77 2.75 -11.42
N ILE A 136 8.07 2.54 -11.18
CA ILE A 136 8.82 3.31 -10.17
C ILE A 136 8.71 4.82 -10.43
N GLN A 137 8.93 5.25 -11.67
CA GLN A 137 8.85 6.66 -12.05
C GLN A 137 7.44 7.20 -11.88
N ALA A 138 6.41 6.44 -12.26
CA ALA A 138 5.03 6.88 -12.13
C ALA A 138 4.60 7.04 -10.65
N VAL A 139 5.07 6.16 -9.76
CA VAL A 139 4.84 6.29 -8.30
C VAL A 139 5.57 7.51 -7.75
N LYS A 140 6.87 7.67 -8.06
CA LYS A 140 7.68 8.79 -7.56
C LYS A 140 7.18 10.16 -8.06
N ARG A 141 6.69 10.21 -9.30
CA ARG A 141 6.13 11.43 -9.93
C ARG A 141 4.65 11.64 -9.60
N GLN A 142 4.03 10.76 -8.82
CA GLN A 142 2.61 10.85 -8.46
C GLN A 142 1.67 10.86 -9.69
N THR A 143 2.05 10.20 -10.79
CA THR A 143 1.23 10.07 -12.00
C THR A 143 0.48 8.74 -12.08
N PHE A 144 0.67 7.85 -11.09
CA PHE A 144 -0.07 6.61 -10.94
C PHE A 144 -1.11 6.71 -9.80
N GLN A 145 -2.33 6.23 -10.05
CA GLN A 145 -3.51 6.39 -9.18
C GLN A 145 -3.95 7.85 -8.90
N GLN A 146 -3.63 8.77 -9.82
CA GLN A 146 -4.19 10.12 -9.82
C GLN A 146 -5.66 10.09 -10.27
N ILE A 147 -6.56 10.77 -9.55
CA ILE A 147 -7.96 10.92 -9.98
C ILE A 147 -8.03 11.98 -11.08
N ASN A 148 -8.71 11.67 -12.20
CA ASN A 148 -9.15 12.64 -13.21
C ASN A 148 -10.19 13.61 -12.62
N THR A 149 -9.73 14.54 -11.80
CA THR A 149 -10.38 15.81 -11.53
C THR A 149 -9.25 16.82 -11.47
N ALA A 150 -9.18 17.67 -12.49
CA ALA A 150 -8.21 18.74 -12.58
C ALA A 150 -8.12 19.50 -11.25
N ILE A 151 -6.89 19.70 -10.73
CA ILE A 151 -6.40 20.93 -10.07
C ILE A 151 -4.91 20.77 -9.68
N LYS A 152 -4.26 21.94 -9.73
CA LYS A 152 -2.84 22.30 -9.67
C LYS A 152 -2.02 21.67 -8.54
N SER A 153 -0.76 21.39 -8.86
CA SER A 153 0.33 21.04 -7.95
C SER A 153 0.48 22.07 -6.82
N VAL A 154 0.45 21.59 -5.56
CA VAL A 154 0.86 22.35 -4.38
C VAL A 154 2.04 21.61 -3.76
N SER A 155 3.20 22.26 -3.73
CA SER A 155 4.42 21.72 -3.12
C SER A 155 4.36 21.88 -1.60
N ILE A 156 4.04 20.80 -0.88
CA ILE A 156 4.11 20.73 0.57
C ILE A 156 5.42 20.03 0.96
N LYS A 157 6.30 20.71 1.71
CA LYS A 157 7.47 20.08 2.34
C LYS A 157 7.01 19.21 3.51
N ILE A 158 6.88 17.91 3.27
CA ILE A 158 6.62 16.92 4.32
C ILE A 158 7.96 16.51 4.94
N LYS A 159 8.16 16.79 6.23
CA LYS A 159 9.19 16.12 7.04
C LYS A 159 8.56 14.85 7.60
N LYS A 160 8.91 13.67 7.06
CA LYS A 160 8.60 12.38 7.70
C LYS A 160 9.92 11.74 8.10
N ALA A 161 9.98 11.24 9.33
CA ALA A 161 11.17 10.85 10.07
C ALA A 161 12.12 9.92 9.31
N ASP A 162 13.41 9.99 9.64
CA ASP A 162 14.48 9.14 9.12
C ASP A 162 14.24 7.66 9.48
N PHE A 163 13.40 7.00 8.69
CA PHE A 163 13.44 5.56 8.53
C PHE A 163 14.74 5.24 7.80
N SER A 164 15.69 4.61 8.49
CA SER A 164 16.96 4.25 7.83
C SER A 164 16.65 3.38 6.60
N LEU A 165 17.31 3.68 5.48
CA LEU A 165 17.23 2.90 4.23
C LEU A 165 17.41 1.39 4.49
N ILE A 166 18.09 1.02 5.58
CA ILE A 166 18.38 -0.34 6.03
C ILE A 166 17.11 -1.09 6.47
N GLU A 167 16.19 -0.47 7.21
CA GLU A 167 14.98 -1.16 7.71
C GLU A 167 13.98 -1.46 6.58
N MET A 168 13.85 -0.54 5.63
CA MET A 168 13.03 -0.74 4.43
C MET A 168 13.68 -1.71 3.45
N TYR A 169 15.02 -1.69 3.30
CA TYR A 169 15.74 -2.66 2.49
C TYR A 169 15.63 -4.08 3.06
N ASN A 170 15.65 -4.22 4.38
CA ASN A 170 15.42 -5.49 5.06
C ASN A 170 13.96 -5.95 4.94
N PHE A 171 12.98 -5.04 5.00
CA PHE A 171 11.59 -5.33 4.68
C PHE A 171 11.43 -5.80 3.22
N TYR A 172 12.02 -5.09 2.25
CA TYR A 172 12.02 -5.48 0.84
C TYR A 172 12.68 -6.84 0.61
N LYS A 173 13.83 -7.12 1.25
CA LYS A 173 14.48 -8.45 1.18
C LYS A 173 13.62 -9.56 1.77
N LEU A 174 12.97 -9.33 2.90
CA LEU A 174 12.10 -10.29 3.56
C LEU A 174 10.82 -10.53 2.74
N TYR A 175 10.25 -9.48 2.14
CA TYR A 175 9.05 -9.56 1.32
C TYR A 175 9.31 -10.22 -0.04
N LYS A 176 10.44 -9.91 -0.68
CA LYS A 176 10.90 -10.56 -1.93
C LYS A 176 11.15 -12.06 -1.74
N LYS A 177 11.55 -12.49 -0.53
CA LYS A 177 11.71 -13.91 -0.18
C LYS A 177 10.37 -14.64 0.02
N LEU A 178 9.30 -13.93 0.36
CA LEU A 178 7.99 -14.51 0.71
C LEU A 178 6.94 -14.38 -0.40
N TYR A 179 7.05 -13.37 -1.28
CA TYR A 179 6.11 -13.12 -2.37
C TYR A 179 6.86 -12.74 -3.67
N ASN A 180 7.17 -13.74 -4.49
CA ASN A 180 7.81 -13.57 -5.82
C ASN A 180 6.92 -12.88 -6.88
N LYS A 181 5.79 -12.27 -6.51
CA LYS A 181 4.76 -11.80 -7.45
C LYS A 181 4.36 -10.33 -7.30
N CYS A 182 4.88 -9.57 -6.35
CA CYS A 182 4.48 -8.16 -6.14
C CYS A 182 5.66 -7.19 -6.22
N ILE A 183 5.41 -5.98 -6.72
CA ILE A 183 6.40 -4.88 -6.79
C ILE A 183 5.91 -3.74 -5.89
N ILE A 184 6.69 -3.39 -4.87
CA ILE A 184 6.39 -2.35 -3.87
C ILE A 184 7.36 -1.19 -4.02
N ILE A 185 6.87 0.04 -4.23
CA ILE A 185 7.69 1.24 -4.40
C ILE A 185 7.30 2.33 -3.38
N ASN A 186 8.28 2.87 -2.65
CA ASN A 186 8.13 4.00 -1.72
C ASN A 186 8.51 5.33 -2.40
N LYS A 187 7.69 6.38 -2.23
CA LYS A 187 7.90 7.71 -2.83
C LYS A 187 9.11 8.48 -2.28
N TYR A 188 9.57 8.16 -1.07
CA TYR A 188 10.64 8.90 -0.38
C TYR A 188 12.06 8.32 -0.61
N THR A 189 12.21 7.24 -1.37
CA THR A 189 13.53 6.66 -1.65
C THR A 189 14.32 7.48 -2.66
N LYS A 190 15.44 8.08 -2.21
CA LYS A 190 16.46 8.67 -3.09
C LYS A 190 17.35 7.55 -3.64
N ASN A 191 17.37 7.43 -4.97
CA ASN A 191 18.27 6.59 -5.76
C ASN A 191 18.19 5.07 -5.52
N TYR A 192 17.72 4.35 -6.55
CA TYR A 192 17.94 2.91 -6.70
C TYR A 192 19.04 2.77 -7.76
N THR A 193 20.25 2.42 -7.34
CA THR A 193 21.24 1.81 -8.23
C THR A 193 21.22 0.30 -7.90
N PRO A 194 21.04 -0.57 -8.90
CA PRO A 194 20.92 -2.02 -8.69
C PRO A 194 22.12 -2.64 -7.97
#